data_AF-A0A817R612-F1
#
_entry.id   AF-A0A817R612-F1
#
_cell.length_a   1.000
_cell.length_b   1.000
_cell.length_c   1.000
_cell.angle_alpha   90.00
_cell.angle_beta   90.00
_cell.angle_gamma   90.00
#
_symmetry.space_group_name_H-M   'P 1'
#
loop_
_entity.id
_entity.type
_entity.pdbx_description
1 polymer ?
#
loop_
_entity_poly.entity_id
_entity_poly.type
_entity_poly.pdbx_seq_one_letter_code
_entity_poly.pdbx_strand_id
1 'polypeptide(L)'
;MIITSHLDGDSRCRTGDNNGQLIMCIPGCGDTGKSQLIRALSKYFLVTKRMQIMRKLAPTGIAAAEVGGMIIHAFLGEQRNSGKPRTIKPGDLKLEKE
;
A
#
# COMPACT_ATOMS: atom_id res chain seq x y z
N MET A 1 -0.38 1.65 -7.97
CA MET A 1 -0.68 2.19 -6.63
C MET A 1 -2.19 2.41 -6.57
N ILE A 2 -2.84 1.95 -5.51
CA ILE A 2 -4.28 2.10 -5.32
C ILE A 2 -4.50 3.06 -4.15
N ILE A 3 -5.21 4.16 -4.38
CA ILE A 3 -5.73 5.04 -3.33
C ILE A 3 -7.22 4.76 -3.25
N THR A 4 -7.70 4.27 -2.11
CA THR A 4 -9.14 4.06 -1.91
C THR A 4 -9.59 4.82 -0.67
N SER A 5 -10.77 5.46 -0.75
CA SER A 5 -11.35 6.16 0.38
C SER A 5 -12.32 5.33 1.22
N HIS A 6 -12.72 4.19 0.68
CA HIS A 6 -13.69 3.29 1.27
C HIS A 6 -13.50 1.93 0.60
N LEU A 7 -13.43 0.86 1.39
CA LEU A 7 -13.41 -0.52 0.89
C LEU A 7 -14.53 -1.25 1.61
N ASP A 8 -15.76 -1.01 1.18
CA ASP A 8 -16.82 -1.99 1.34
C ASP A 8 -16.64 -3.02 0.22
N GLY A 9 -16.59 -4.30 0.60
CA GLY A 9 -16.17 -5.38 -0.27
C GLY A 9 -17.19 -5.71 -1.36
N ASP A 10 -16.89 -5.39 -2.62
CA ASP A 10 -17.33 -6.19 -3.77
C ASP A 10 -16.31 -6.07 -4.90
N SER A 11 -15.73 -7.19 -5.29
CA SER A 11 -14.57 -7.32 -6.20
C SER A 11 -14.98 -7.25 -7.68
N ARG A 12 -15.95 -6.40 -8.03
CA ARG A 12 -16.41 -6.25 -9.42
C ARG A 12 -16.15 -4.84 -9.91
N CYS A 13 -15.50 -4.75 -11.06
CA CYS A 13 -15.30 -3.52 -11.82
C CYS A 13 -16.67 -2.97 -12.24
N ARG A 14 -17.40 -2.35 -11.32
CA ARG A 14 -18.65 -1.65 -11.61
C ARG A 14 -18.32 -0.23 -12.01
N THR A 15 -18.46 0.01 -13.31
CA THR A 15 -18.70 1.34 -13.86
C THR A 15 -19.95 1.91 -13.17
N GLY A 16 -19.77 2.78 -12.18
CA GLY A 16 -20.84 3.53 -11.52
C GLY A 16 -21.71 2.74 -10.54
N ASP A 17 -21.22 2.50 -9.32
CA ASP A 17 -22.09 2.31 -8.15
C ASP A 17 -22.31 3.68 -7.47
N ASN A 18 -23.51 3.95 -6.97
CA ASN A 18 -24.08 5.24 -6.55
C ASN A 18 -23.38 5.97 -5.36
N ASN A 19 -22.08 5.79 -5.16
CA ASN A 19 -21.31 6.28 -4.00
C ASN A 19 -20.41 7.50 -4.26
N GLY A 20 -20.48 8.15 -5.44
CA GLY A 20 -19.81 9.43 -5.71
C GLY A 20 -18.26 9.42 -5.65
N GLN A 21 -17.61 8.27 -5.44
CA GLN A 21 -16.16 8.17 -5.36
C GLN A 21 -15.53 8.16 -6.76
N LEU A 22 -14.59 9.07 -7.00
CA LEU A 22 -13.81 9.11 -8.24
C LEU A 22 -12.90 7.87 -8.34
N ILE A 23 -13.03 7.12 -9.44
CA ILE A 23 -12.10 6.06 -9.81
C ILE A 23 -11.15 6.61 -10.89
N MET A 24 -9.85 6.57 -10.60
CA MET A 24 -8.82 7.17 -11.47
C MET A 24 -7.71 6.17 -11.76
N CYS A 25 -7.35 6.03 -13.05
CA CYS A 25 -6.16 5.31 -13.51
C CYS A 25 -5.22 6.30 -14.20
N ILE A 26 -3.94 6.29 -13.81
CA ILE A 26 -2.92 7.21 -14.34
C ILE A 26 -1.79 6.39 -14.97
N PRO A 27 -1.90 6.03 -16.25
CA PRO A 27 -0.81 5.38 -16.97
C PRO A 27 0.30 6.37 -17.29
N GLY A 28 1.53 5.89 -17.47
CA GLY A 28 2.65 6.71 -17.95
C GLY A 28 4.01 6.08 -17.70
N CYS A 29 5.01 6.51 -18.47
CA CYS A 29 6.41 6.05 -18.37
C CYS A 29 7.05 6.42 -17.02
N GLY A 30 8.21 5.86 -16.69
CA GLY A 30 9.01 6.34 -15.56
C GLY A 30 9.20 7.86 -15.59
N ASP A 31 9.39 8.47 -14.42
CA ASP A 31 9.74 9.90 -14.29
C ASP A 31 8.67 10.93 -14.70
N THR A 32 7.45 10.52 -15.07
CA THR A 32 6.36 11.48 -15.38
C THR A 32 5.65 12.08 -14.16
N GLY A 33 6.30 12.09 -12.98
CA GLY A 33 5.75 12.71 -11.77
C GLY A 33 4.53 12.01 -11.13
N LYS A 34 4.20 10.77 -11.52
CA LYS A 34 3.06 10.03 -10.93
C LYS A 34 3.17 9.92 -9.41
N SER A 35 4.34 9.60 -8.88
CA SER A 35 4.57 9.55 -7.42
C SER A 35 4.42 10.93 -6.76
N GLN A 36 4.78 12.01 -7.46
CA GLN A 36 4.62 13.38 -6.97
C GLN A 36 3.14 13.77 -6.87
N LEU A 37 2.32 13.40 -7.86
CA LEU A 37 0.87 13.61 -7.82
C LEU A 37 0.22 12.93 -6.61
N ILE A 38 0.63 11.68 -6.32
CA ILE A 38 0.18 10.95 -5.13
C ILE A 38 0.56 11.67 -3.84
N ARG A 39 1.79 12.22 -3.75
CA ARG A 39 2.24 12.99 -2.58
C ARG A 39 1.42 14.28 -2.44
N ALA A 40 1.09 14.95 -3.53
CA ALA A 40 0.23 16.14 -3.52
C ALA A 40 -1.18 15.81 -3.02
N LEU A 41 -1.77 14.71 -3.49
CA LEU A 41 -3.06 14.22 -2.98
C LEU A 41 -2.98 13.93 -1.47
N SER A 42 -1.92 13.25 -1.02
CA SER A 42 -1.72 12.97 0.41
C SER A 42 -1.67 14.26 1.24
N LYS A 43 -0.98 15.30 0.75
CA LYS A 43 -0.96 16.62 1.39
C LYS A 43 -2.34 17.27 1.42
N TYR A 44 -3.12 17.14 0.35
CA TYR A 44 -4.49 17.66 0.31
C TYR A 44 -5.40 17.00 1.36
N PHE A 45 -5.36 15.67 1.49
CA PHE A 45 -6.12 14.96 2.53
C PHE A 45 -5.66 15.31 3.95
N LEU A 46 -4.38 15.64 4.12
CA LEU A 46 -3.81 16.11 5.38
C LEU A 46 -4.35 17.49 5.75
N VAL A 47 -4.26 18.46 4.83
CA VAL A 47 -4.74 19.84 5.06
C VAL A 47 -6.26 19.88 5.27
N THR A 48 -7.01 19.00 4.59
CA THR A 48 -8.47 18.91 4.75
C THR A 48 -8.91 18.10 5.98
N LYS A 49 -7.98 17.59 6.80
CA LYS A 49 -8.25 16.73 7.98
C LYS A 49 -9.09 15.48 7.65
N ARG A 50 -8.86 14.92 6.47
CA ARG A 50 -9.55 13.72 5.96
C ARG A 50 -8.60 12.54 5.76
N MET A 51 -7.46 12.53 6.44
CA MET A 51 -6.49 11.44 6.31
C MET A 51 -7.04 10.09 6.76
N GLN A 52 -7.96 10.07 7.74
CA GLN A 52 -8.59 8.84 8.23
C GLN A 52 -9.37 8.07 7.15
N ILE A 53 -9.83 8.76 6.12
CA ILE A 53 -10.51 8.14 4.97
C ILE A 53 -9.58 7.89 3.80
N MET A 54 -8.26 8.10 3.90
CA MET A 54 -7.35 7.86 2.77
C MET A 54 -6.50 6.62 3.05
N ARG A 55 -6.65 5.58 2.22
CA ARG A 55 -5.79 4.39 2.28
C ARG A 55 -4.92 4.29 1.03
N LYS A 56 -3.61 4.15 1.23
CA LYS A 56 -2.59 4.06 0.17
C LYS A 56 -2.05 2.64 0.11
N LEU A 57 -2.20 1.98 -1.03
CA LEU A 57 -1.75 0.61 -1.25
C LEU A 57 -0.79 0.53 -2.44
N ALA A 58 0.26 -0.27 -2.31
CA ALA A 58 1.22 -0.53 -3.37
C ALA A 58 1.46 -2.05 -3.55
N PRO A 59 1.89 -2.51 -4.75
CA PRO A 59 2.13 -3.93 -4.99
C PRO A 59 3.38 -4.47 -4.29
N THR A 60 4.37 -3.63 -3.98
CA THR A 60 5.65 -4.02 -3.35
C THR A 60 5.94 -3.16 -2.12
N GLY A 61 6.82 -3.66 -1.24
CA GLY A 61 7.23 -2.96 -0.01
C GLY A 61 7.92 -1.62 -0.27
N ILE A 62 8.83 -1.58 -1.26
CA ILE A 62 9.54 -0.34 -1.62
C ILE A 62 8.57 0.72 -2.13
N ALA A 63 7.64 0.34 -3.01
CA ALA A 63 6.63 1.28 -3.51
C ALA A 63 5.66 1.73 -2.41
N ALA A 64 5.36 0.88 -1.43
CA ALA A 64 4.55 1.25 -0.28
C ALA A 64 5.28 2.25 0.62
N ALA A 65 6.56 2.02 0.91
CA ALA A 65 7.39 2.93 1.70
C ALA A 65 7.50 4.32 1.05
N GLU A 66 7.74 4.36 -0.26
CA GLU A 66 7.87 5.59 -1.06
C GLU A 66 6.65 6.51 -0.96
N VAL A 67 5.46 5.93 -0.83
CA VAL A 67 4.20 6.67 -0.77
C VAL A 67 3.62 6.72 0.65
N GLY A 68 4.34 6.19 1.66
CA GLY A 68 3.88 6.07 3.04
C GLY A 68 2.56 5.30 3.18
N GLY A 69 2.45 4.17 2.49
CA GLY A 69 1.28 3.29 2.46
C GLY A 69 1.58 1.87 2.90
N MET A 70 0.65 0.97 2.63
CA MET A 70 0.78 -0.47 2.91
C MET A 70 0.93 -1.27 1.64
N ILE A 71 1.42 -2.50 1.77
CA ILE A 71 1.42 -3.44 0.65
C ILE A 71 0.01 -4.00 0.48
N ILE A 72 -0.47 -4.10 -0.75
CA ILE A 72 -1.84 -4.52 -1.06
C ILE A 72 -2.18 -5.88 -0.45
N HIS A 73 -1.31 -6.88 -0.54
CA HIS A 73 -1.55 -8.19 0.06
C HIS A 73 -1.45 -8.19 1.59
N ALA A 74 -0.61 -7.32 2.18
CA ALA A 74 -0.60 -7.15 3.64
C ALA A 74 -1.91 -6.54 4.14
N PHE A 75 -2.61 -5.79 3.29
CA PHE A 75 -3.88 -5.15 3.60
C PHE A 75 -5.10 -6.06 3.33
N LEU A 76 -5.15 -6.79 2.20
CA LEU A 76 -6.31 -7.62 1.83
C LEU A 76 -6.39 -8.99 2.53
N GLY A 77 -5.34 -9.44 3.21
CA GLY A 77 -5.30 -10.74 3.88
C GLY A 77 -4.09 -11.56 3.41
N GLU A 78 -3.47 -12.39 4.24
CA GLU A 78 -4.03 -13.22 5.29
C GLU A 78 -3.17 -13.08 6.56
N GLN A 79 -3.81 -13.04 7.74
CA GLN A 79 -3.08 -13.27 8.99
C GLN A 79 -2.49 -14.67 8.87
N ARG A 80 -1.25 -14.77 8.39
CA ARG A 80 -0.43 -15.96 8.61
C ARG A 80 -0.44 -16.10 10.10
N ASN A 81 -1.24 -17.04 10.60
CA ASN A 81 -1.27 -17.46 11.99
C ASN A 81 0.15 -17.29 12.51
N SER A 82 0.35 -16.38 13.45
CA SER A 82 1.64 -16.17 14.12
C SER A 82 1.89 -17.37 15.05
N GLY A 83 1.86 -18.57 14.48
CA GLY A 83 2.27 -19.81 15.08
C GLY A 83 3.69 -20.09 14.63
N LYS A 84 4.64 -19.36 15.21
CA LYS A 84 5.99 -19.77 15.62
C LYS A 84 6.94 -18.57 15.59
N PRO A 85 7.57 -18.21 16.72
CA PRO A 85 8.79 -17.41 16.67
C PRO A 85 9.77 -18.13 15.74
N ARG A 86 10.44 -17.40 14.85
CA ARG A 86 11.63 -17.93 14.17
C ARG A 86 12.67 -18.17 15.26
N THR A 87 12.79 -19.41 15.73
CA THR A 87 13.95 -19.84 16.50
C THR A 87 15.17 -19.64 15.61
N ILE A 88 15.95 -18.60 15.89
CA ILE A 88 17.31 -18.50 15.39
C ILE A 88 18.02 -19.73 15.94
N LYS A 89 18.33 -20.71 15.10
CA LYS A 89 19.20 -21.80 15.52
C LYS A 89 20.59 -21.18 15.70
N PRO A 90 21.24 -21.32 16.87
CA PRO A 90 22.61 -20.90 17.06
C PRO A 90 23.50 -21.84 16.24
N GLY A 91 23.82 -21.42 15.02
CA GLY A 91 24.59 -22.22 14.06
C GLY A 91 25.20 -21.42 12.91
N ASP A 92 24.72 -20.21 12.62
CA ASP A 92 25.24 -19.39 11.51
C ASP A 92 26.33 -18.39 11.92
N LEU A 93 26.92 -18.55 13.12
CA LEU A 93 28.24 -17.96 13.41
C LEU A 93 29.29 -18.85 12.74
N LYS A 94 29.38 -18.74 11.41
CA LYS A 94 30.49 -19.32 10.66
C LYS A 94 31.76 -18.63 11.16
N LEU A 95 32.55 -19.42 11.89
CA LEU A 95 33.84 -19.06 12.46
C LEU A 95 34.73 -18.38 11.41
N GLU A 96 35.44 -17.36 11.87
CA GLU A 96 36.38 -16.55 11.11
C GLU A 96 37.55 -17.36 10.52
N LYS A 97 38.13 -16.78 9.46
CA LYS A 97 39.57 -16.65 9.15
C LYS A 97 40.52 -17.78 9.63
N GLU A 98 41.12 -18.48 8.68
CA GLU A 98 42.52 -18.31 8.23
C GLU A 98 42.71 -19.01 6.87
#